data_AF-A0AAD7VKI8-F1
#
_entry.id   AF-A0AAD7VKI8-F1
#
_cell.length_a   1.000
_cell.length_b   1.000
_cell.length_c   1.000
_cell.angle_alpha   90.00
_cell.angle_beta   90.00
_cell.angle_gamma   90.00
#
_symmetry.space_group_name_H-M   'P 1'
#
loop_
_entity.id
_entity.type
_entity.pdbx_description
1 polymer ?
#
loop_
_entity_poly.entity_id
_entity_poly.type
_entity_poly.pdbx_seq_one_letter_code
_entity_poly.pdbx_strand_id
1 'polypeptide(L)'
;MENSLQFKSLNHISLVCRSVEKSLDFYTNVLGFFPIRRPGSFKFDGAWLFNYGIGIHLLQSEDPDRMPKVGCINPKDNHISFQCESMETVEKKLKEMKLVRESQTRRRSNRC
;
A
#
# COMPACT_ATOMS: atom_id res chain seq x y z
N MET A 1 -24.88 0.41 23.80
CA MET A 1 -24.18 0.28 22.50
C MET A 1 -24.98 -0.69 21.66
N GLU A 2 -26.08 -0.22 21.06
CA GLU A 2 -27.04 -1.13 20.41
C GLU A 2 -27.59 -0.47 19.15
N ASN A 3 -26.68 -0.12 18.24
CA ASN A 3 -26.98 0.35 16.87
C ASN A 3 -25.73 0.33 15.96
N SER A 4 -24.64 -0.36 16.35
CA SER A 4 -23.46 -0.49 15.50
C SER A 4 -23.63 -1.62 14.48
N LEU A 5 -23.29 -1.35 13.23
CA LEU A 5 -23.25 -2.36 12.18
C LEU A 5 -22.22 -3.46 12.53
N GLN A 6 -22.64 -4.72 12.44
CA GLN A 6 -21.86 -5.91 12.81
C GLN A 6 -20.88 -6.30 11.69
N PHE A 7 -19.94 -5.43 11.36
CA PHE A 7 -18.90 -5.73 10.36
C PHE A 7 -17.87 -6.72 10.91
N LYS A 8 -17.42 -7.66 10.06
CA LYS A 8 -16.42 -8.67 10.45
C LYS A 8 -14.99 -8.17 10.30
N SER A 9 -14.67 -7.59 9.15
CA SER A 9 -13.32 -7.13 8.81
C SER A 9 -13.34 -6.20 7.60
N LEU A 10 -12.23 -5.50 7.38
CA LEU A 10 -11.97 -4.80 6.13
C LEU A 10 -11.71 -5.84 5.02
N ASN A 11 -12.52 -5.80 3.96
CA ASN A 11 -12.40 -6.78 2.88
C ASN A 11 -11.30 -6.39 1.88
N HIS A 12 -11.29 -5.14 1.42
CA HIS A 12 -10.29 -4.63 0.49
C HIS A 12 -10.20 -3.10 0.56
N ILE A 13 -9.13 -2.57 -0.03
CA ILE A 13 -8.96 -1.15 -0.33
C ILE A 13 -8.82 -0.96 -1.83
N SER A 14 -9.25 0.19 -2.35
CA SER A 14 -9.06 0.57 -3.74
C SER A 14 -8.12 1.77 -3.85
N LEU A 15 -7.13 1.69 -4.74
CA LEU A 15 -6.11 2.70 -4.95
C LEU A 15 -6.04 3.05 -6.44
N VAL A 16 -6.14 4.33 -6.75
CA VAL A 16 -5.84 4.85 -8.08
C VAL A 16 -4.33 5.04 -8.18
N CYS A 17 -3.72 4.54 -9.25
CA CYS A 17 -2.29 4.54 -9.45
C CYS A 17 -1.93 5.05 -10.85
N ARG A 18 -0.70 5.54 -10.98
CA ARG A 18 -0.17 6.05 -12.25
C ARG A 18 0.09 4.93 -13.26
N SER A 19 0.51 3.76 -12.78
CA SER A 19 0.85 2.59 -13.61
C SER A 19 0.54 1.33 -12.82
N VAL A 20 -0.40 0.54 -13.33
CA VAL A 20 -0.77 -0.76 -12.72
C VAL A 20 0.40 -1.71 -12.74
N GLU A 21 1.21 -1.73 -13.81
CA GLU A 21 2.41 -2.57 -13.92
C GLU A 21 3.41 -2.29 -12.80
N LYS A 22 3.80 -1.02 -12.60
CA LYS A 22 4.75 -0.64 -11.54
C LYS A 22 4.18 -0.90 -10.14
N SER A 23 2.89 -0.64 -9.96
CA SER A 23 2.23 -0.92 -8.68
C SER A 23 2.14 -2.41 -8.41
N LEU A 24 1.81 -3.25 -9.40
CA LEU A 24 1.83 -4.70 -9.29
C LEU A 24 3.21 -5.22 -8.87
N ASP A 25 4.26 -4.77 -9.54
CA ASP A 25 5.64 -5.13 -9.20
C ASP A 25 5.96 -4.81 -7.73
N PHE A 26 5.65 -3.59 -7.28
CA PHE A 26 5.87 -3.20 -5.89
C PHE A 26 5.05 -4.06 -4.90
N TYR A 27 3.74 -4.18 -5.11
CA TYR A 27 2.89 -4.91 -4.17
C TYR A 27 3.22 -6.40 -4.12
N THR A 28 3.65 -6.99 -5.24
CA THR A 28 4.01 -8.41 -5.29
C THR A 28 5.44 -8.68 -4.83
N ASN A 29 6.43 -8.00 -5.39
CA ASN A 29 7.83 -8.32 -5.15
C ASN A 29 8.40 -7.67 -3.88
N VAL A 30 7.81 -6.57 -3.43
CA VAL A 30 8.25 -5.88 -2.19
C VAL A 30 7.36 -6.24 -1.01
N LEU A 31 6.03 -6.13 -1.18
CA LEU A 31 5.07 -6.36 -0.10
C LEU A 31 4.49 -7.78 -0.06
N GLY A 32 4.82 -8.65 -1.02
CA GLY A 32 4.43 -10.06 -0.99
C GLY A 32 2.96 -10.34 -1.29
N PHE A 33 2.20 -9.39 -1.87
CA PHE A 33 0.85 -9.67 -2.35
C PHE A 33 0.87 -10.55 -3.60
N PHE A 34 -0.16 -11.37 -3.81
CA PHE A 34 -0.28 -12.13 -5.06
C PHE A 34 -1.49 -11.66 -5.86
N PRO A 35 -1.39 -11.62 -7.20
CA PRO A 35 -2.51 -11.28 -8.06
C PRO A 35 -3.60 -12.35 -7.98
N ILE A 36 -4.85 -11.93 -7.98
CA ILE A 36 -6.03 -12.79 -8.03
C ILE A 36 -6.86 -12.49 -9.27
N ARG A 37 -7.75 -13.43 -9.62
CA ARG A 37 -8.56 -13.33 -10.83
C ARG A 37 -9.44 -12.09 -10.81
N ARG A 38 -9.26 -11.24 -11.80
CA ARG A 38 -10.11 -10.07 -12.05
C ARG A 38 -11.38 -10.50 -12.81
N PRO A 39 -12.57 -9.97 -12.46
CA PRO A 39 -13.76 -10.11 -13.28
C PRO A 39 -13.50 -9.55 -14.69
N GLY A 40 -13.75 -10.34 -15.73
CA GLY A 40 -13.42 -9.99 -17.12
C GLY A 40 -14.29 -8.90 -17.75
N SER A 41 -15.30 -8.40 -17.04
CA SER A 41 -16.25 -7.39 -17.53
C SER A 41 -15.72 -5.95 -17.49
N PHE A 42 -14.61 -5.72 -16.80
CA PHE A 42 -14.08 -4.36 -16.62
C PHE A 42 -13.14 -3.96 -17.77
N LYS A 43 -13.43 -2.80 -18.38
CA LYS A 43 -12.72 -2.28 -19.56
C LYS A 43 -11.57 -1.30 -19.26
N PHE A 44 -11.27 -1.05 -17.98
CA PHE A 44 -10.15 -0.20 -17.56
C PHE A 44 -8.92 -1.03 -17.19
N ASP A 45 -7.74 -0.43 -17.16
CA ASP A 45 -6.54 -1.09 -16.66
C ASP A 45 -6.56 -1.16 -15.13
N GLY A 46 -6.46 -2.37 -14.59
CA GLY A 46 -6.51 -2.59 -13.15
C GLY A 46 -6.12 -3.99 -12.75
N ALA A 47 -5.79 -4.15 -11.48
CA ALA A 47 -5.39 -5.43 -10.91
C ALA A 47 -6.04 -5.66 -9.54
N TRP A 48 -6.29 -6.93 -9.23
CA TRP A 48 -6.68 -7.36 -7.90
C TRP A 48 -5.55 -8.16 -7.28
N LEU A 49 -5.19 -7.79 -6.07
CA LEU A 49 -4.13 -8.41 -5.27
C LEU A 49 -4.75 -8.86 -3.95
N PHE A 50 -4.24 -9.94 -3.37
CA PHE A 50 -4.66 -10.40 -2.05
C PHE A 50 -3.46 -10.92 -1.27
N ASN A 51 -3.39 -10.57 0.01
CA ASN A 51 -2.57 -11.22 1.03
C ASN A 51 -2.96 -10.64 2.41
N TYR A 52 -2.46 -11.20 3.51
CA TYR A 52 -2.68 -10.69 4.87
C TYR A 52 -4.16 -10.53 5.26
N GLY A 53 -5.05 -11.29 4.61
CA GLY A 53 -6.50 -11.20 4.82
C GLY A 53 -7.19 -9.98 4.20
N ILE A 54 -6.49 -9.17 3.39
CA ILE A 54 -7.01 -7.97 2.75
C ILE A 54 -6.75 -7.96 1.24
N GLY A 55 -7.75 -7.51 0.47
CA GLY A 55 -7.60 -7.25 -0.96
C GLY A 55 -7.06 -5.84 -1.25
N ILE A 56 -6.26 -5.71 -2.32
CA ILE A 56 -5.89 -4.41 -2.90
C ILE A 56 -6.39 -4.38 -4.35
N HIS A 57 -7.25 -3.42 -4.64
CA HIS A 57 -7.71 -3.14 -5.98
C HIS A 57 -6.94 -1.94 -6.54
N LEU A 58 -6.09 -2.18 -7.52
CA LEU A 58 -5.36 -1.16 -8.25
C LEU A 58 -6.17 -0.74 -9.48
N LEU A 59 -6.39 0.56 -9.65
CA LEU A 59 -6.99 1.15 -10.83
C LEU A 59 -5.98 2.10 -11.47
N GLN A 60 -5.72 1.96 -12.77
CA GLN A 60 -4.90 2.95 -13.47
C GLN A 60 -5.71 4.23 -13.64
N SER A 61 -5.08 5.38 -13.40
CA SER A 61 -5.66 6.67 -13.73
C SER A 61 -5.78 6.84 -15.26
N GLU A 62 -6.89 7.41 -15.71
CA GLU A 62 -7.10 7.77 -17.13
C GLU A 62 -6.17 8.91 -17.59
N ASP A 63 -5.74 9.77 -16.66
CA ASP A 63 -4.76 10.82 -16.89
C ASP A 63 -3.62 10.70 -15.86
N PRO A 64 -2.65 9.80 -16.10
CA PRO A 64 -1.52 9.59 -15.20
C PRO A 64 -0.75 10.88 -14.96
N ASP A 65 -0.59 11.75 -15.95
CA ASP A 65 0.23 12.97 -15.87
C ASP A 65 -0.36 14.03 -14.95
N ARG A 66 -1.69 14.07 -14.80
CA ARG A 66 -2.39 14.91 -13.83
C ARG A 66 -2.39 14.38 -12.40
N MET A 67 -1.98 13.13 -12.18
CA MET A 67 -1.86 12.63 -10.80
C MET A 67 -0.78 13.41 -10.04
N PRO A 68 -0.95 13.62 -8.72
CA PRO A 68 0.08 14.21 -7.88
C PRO A 68 1.43 13.56 -8.11
N LYS A 69 2.47 14.39 -8.26
CA LYS A 69 3.84 13.89 -8.35
C LYS A 69 4.22 13.33 -6.98
N VAL A 70 4.97 12.23 -7.00
CA VAL A 70 5.56 11.66 -5.78
C VAL A 70 6.56 12.70 -5.26
N GLY A 71 6.18 13.38 -4.17
CA GLY A 71 7.00 14.36 -3.49
C GLY A 71 7.78 13.75 -2.33
N CYS A 72 8.15 14.56 -1.34
CA CYS A 72 8.64 14.06 -0.07
C CYS A 72 7.54 13.21 0.62
N ILE A 73 7.97 12.22 1.40
CA ILE A 73 7.05 11.44 2.22
C ILE A 73 6.47 12.37 3.29
N ASN A 74 5.14 12.43 3.38
CA ASN A 74 4.44 13.20 4.41
C ASN A 74 3.68 12.24 5.33
N PRO A 75 4.08 12.08 6.60
CA PRO A 75 3.41 11.17 7.54
C PRO A 75 1.93 11.49 7.80
N LYS A 76 1.46 12.69 7.43
CA LYS A 76 0.06 13.11 7.55
C LYS A 76 -0.81 12.72 6.35
N ASP A 77 -0.21 12.25 5.26
CA ASP A 77 -0.96 11.80 4.09
C ASP A 77 -1.68 10.48 4.39
N ASN A 78 -2.69 10.17 3.58
CA ASN A 78 -3.36 8.88 3.62
C ASN A 78 -2.35 7.75 3.39
N HIS A 79 -2.33 6.78 4.29
CA HIS A 79 -1.38 5.67 4.25
C HIS A 79 -2.02 4.36 4.71
N ILE A 80 -1.36 3.27 4.35
CA ILE A 80 -1.67 1.93 4.84
C ILE A 80 -0.50 1.51 5.72
N SER A 81 -0.80 1.00 6.92
CA SER A 81 0.22 0.56 7.87
C SER A 81 0.27 -0.96 7.92
N PHE A 82 1.48 -1.50 7.89
CA PHE A 82 1.75 -2.93 8.02
C PHE A 82 2.55 -3.18 9.28
N GLN A 83 2.16 -4.21 10.04
CA GLN A 83 2.97 -4.73 11.12
C GLN A 83 3.97 -5.73 10.55
N CYS A 84 5.20 -5.69 11.05
CA CYS A 84 6.24 -6.67 10.72
C CYS A 84 6.94 -7.15 11.99
N GLU A 85 7.63 -8.28 11.89
CA GLU A 85 8.36 -8.88 13.02
C GLU A 85 9.63 -8.09 13.38
N SER A 86 10.30 -7.50 12.39
CA SER A 86 11.54 -6.75 12.58
C SER A 86 11.65 -5.57 11.62
N MET A 87 11.66 -4.37 12.17
CA MET A 87 11.91 -3.14 11.41
C MET A 87 13.32 -3.13 10.80
N GLU A 88 14.32 -3.69 11.48
CA GLU A 88 15.69 -3.76 10.99
C GLU A 88 15.77 -4.56 9.67
N THR A 89 15.10 -5.72 9.63
CA THR A 89 15.05 -6.56 8.43
C THR A 89 14.34 -5.85 7.27
N VAL A 90 13.23 -5.15 7.55
CA VAL A 90 12.51 -4.38 6.54
C VAL A 90 13.38 -3.23 6.02
N GLU A 91 14.00 -2.45 6.90
CA GLU A 91 14.87 -1.35 6.50
C GLU A 91 16.05 -1.80 5.64
N LYS A 92 16.68 -2.94 6.01
CA LYS A 92 17.77 -3.52 5.23
C LYS A 92 17.31 -3.89 3.81
N LYS A 93 16.19 -4.60 3.69
CA LYS A 93 15.64 -5.00 2.37
C LYS A 93 15.27 -3.79 1.51
N LEU A 94 14.59 -2.79 2.08
CA LEU A 94 14.24 -1.57 1.35
C LEU A 94 15.47 -0.84 0.82
N LYS A 95 16.56 -0.82 1.60
CA LYS A 95 17.84 -0.23 1.20
C LYS A 95 18.49 -1.01 0.05
N GLU A 96 18.49 -2.35 0.11
CA GLU A 96 19.01 -3.22 -0.95
C GLU A 96 18.24 -3.05 -2.27
N MET A 97 16.92 -2.86 -2.19
CA MET A 97 16.04 -2.60 -3.33
C MET A 97 16.12 -1.14 -3.84
N LYS A 98 16.92 -0.27 -3.20
CA LYS A 98 17.07 1.15 -3.55
C LYS A 98 15.74 1.93 -3.57
N LEU A 99 14.81 1.55 -2.71
CA LEU A 99 13.52 2.23 -2.57
C LEU A 99 13.66 3.47 -1.69
N VAL A 100 12.93 4.53 -2.06
CA VAL A 100 12.85 5.75 -1.24
C VAL A 100 12.18 5.41 0.09
N ARG A 101 12.80 5.84 1.19
CA ARG A 101 12.31 5.59 2.55
C ARG A 101 12.56 6.80 3.44
N GLU A 102 11.69 6.96 4.42
CA GLU A 102 11.90 7.86 5.55
C GLU A 102 11.83 7.06 6.85
N SER A 103 12.81 7.27 7.74
CA SER A 103 12.87 6.60 9.03
C SER A 103 12.76 7.65 10.13
N GLN A 104 11.72 7.54 10.96
CA GLN A 104 11.59 8.33 12.19
C GLN A 104 11.74 7.39 13.38
N THR A 105 12.93 7.34 13.97
CA THR A 105 13.12 6.63 15.24
C THR A 105 12.53 7.51 16.34
N ARG A 106 11.48 7.04 17.01
CA ARG A 106 11.12 7.60 18.33
C ARG A 106 12.29 7.35 19.27
N ARG A 107 13.23 8.29 19.35
CA ARG A 107 13.99 8.46 20.59
C ARG A 107 12.93 8.76 21.64
N ARG A 108 12.71 7.84 22.57
CA ARG A 108 12.03 8.16 23.83
C ARG A 108 12.89 9.24 24.50
N SER A 109 12.63 10.52 24.21
CA SER A 109 13.24 11.60 24.97
C SER A 109 12.50 11.70 26.29
N ASN A 110 12.94 10.89 27.26
CA ASN A 110 12.81 11.28 28.65
C ASN A 110 13.77 12.45 28.89
N ARG A 111 13.32 13.68 28.62
CA ARG A 111 13.68 14.91 29.35
C ARG A 111 13.08 16.16 28.69
N CYS A 112 12.37 16.90 29.55
CA CYS A 112 12.00 18.33 29.55
C CYS A 112 11.25 18.88 28.34
#